data_AF-A0A1A8GZE0-F1
#
_entry.id   AF-A0A1A8GZE0-F1
#
_cell.length_a   1.000
_cell.length_b   1.000
_cell.length_c   1.000
_cell.angle_alpha   90.00
_cell.angle_beta   90.00
_cell.angle_gamma   90.00
#
_symmetry.space_group_name_H-M   'P 1'
#
loop_
_entity.id
_entity.type
_entity.pdbx_description
1 polymer ?
#
loop_
_entity_poly.entity_id
_entity_poly.type
_entity_poly.pdbx_seq_one_letter_code
_entity_poly.pdbx_strand_id
1 'polypeptide(L)'
;VKRLFSLTPKDIRPLPSYDDQNFYVAPAEGGEFILKILNTEDSKNPNMLEVQTYAMTFLHQNGLPSQTAIPNNSGQLMSLEEMDCGYGCQKYLVRLLTYLP
;
A
#
# COMPACT_ATOMS: atom_id res chain seq x y z
N VAL A 1 -5.09 -6.21 -4.84
CA VAL A 1 -6.23 -5.27 -4.65
C VAL A 1 -7.56 -5.98 -4.42
N LYS A 2 -8.05 -6.82 -5.34
CA LYS A 2 -9.34 -7.53 -5.17
C LYS A 2 -9.45 -8.37 -3.89
N ARG A 3 -8.48 -9.25 -3.61
CA ARG A 3 -8.50 -10.13 -2.42
C ARG A 3 -8.42 -9.35 -1.10
N LEU A 4 -7.51 -8.37 -1.02
CA LEU A 4 -7.21 -7.65 0.21
C LEU A 4 -8.17 -6.49 0.50
N PHE A 5 -8.67 -5.81 -0.53
CA PHE A 5 -9.41 -4.56 -0.39
C PHE A 5 -10.81 -4.60 -1.01
N SER A 6 -11.22 -5.74 -1.60
CA SER A 6 -12.50 -5.90 -2.31
C SER A 6 -12.71 -4.89 -3.45
N LEU A 7 -11.61 -4.37 -4.01
CA LEU A 7 -11.63 -3.43 -5.13
C LEU A 7 -11.41 -4.16 -6.45
N THR A 8 -12.30 -3.92 -7.41
CA THR A 8 -12.21 -4.47 -8.76
C THR A 8 -11.31 -3.56 -9.60
N PRO A 9 -10.09 -4.00 -9.97
CA PRO A 9 -9.17 -3.13 -10.69
C PRO A 9 -9.70 -2.83 -12.10
N LYS A 10 -9.81 -1.55 -12.44
CA LYS A 10 -10.21 -1.07 -13.78
C LYS A 10 -9.00 -0.51 -14.53
N ASP A 11 -8.16 0.28 -13.85
CA ASP A 11 -6.85 0.72 -14.33
C ASP A 11 -5.79 0.42 -13.27
N ILE A 12 -4.71 -0.23 -13.69
CA ILE A 12 -3.51 -0.44 -12.90
C ILE A 12 -2.32 -0.14 -13.79
N ARG A 13 -1.43 0.73 -13.33
CA ARG A 13 -0.19 1.03 -14.03
C ARG A 13 0.97 1.21 -13.05
N PRO A 14 2.19 0.78 -13.44
CA PRO A 14 3.36 1.01 -12.62
C PRO A 14 3.62 2.51 -12.48
N LEU A 15 4.10 2.90 -11.31
CA LEU A 15 4.65 4.21 -11.03
C LEU A 15 6.17 4.08 -10.81
N PRO A 16 6.91 5.22 -10.80
CA PRO A 16 8.31 5.20 -10.40
C PRO A 16 8.50 4.40 -9.12
N SER A 17 9.35 3.39 -9.24
CA SER A 17 9.64 2.38 -8.22
C SER A 17 11.15 2.33 -8.07
N TYR A 18 11.62 2.17 -6.84
CA TYR A 18 13.04 2.04 -6.53
C TYR A 18 13.19 0.81 -5.64
N ASP A 19 13.33 1.00 -4.32
CA ASP A 19 13.35 -0.12 -3.37
C ASP A 19 11.99 -0.84 -3.32
N ASP A 20 10.90 -0.07 -3.31
CA ASP A 20 9.53 -0.59 -3.29
C ASP A 20 8.90 -0.55 -4.68
N GLN A 21 7.88 -1.39 -4.88
CA GLN A 21 7.02 -1.33 -6.06
C GLN A 21 5.77 -0.50 -5.76
N ASN A 22 5.54 0.52 -6.58
CA ASN A 22 4.37 1.40 -6.49
C ASN A 22 3.51 1.25 -7.74
N PHE A 23 2.20 1.06 -7.54
CA PHE A 23 1.23 0.99 -8.62
C PHE A 23 0.12 1.98 -8.38
N TYR A 24 -0.21 2.76 -9.40
CA TYR A 24 -1.47 3.47 -9.44
C TYR A 24 -2.60 2.46 -9.63
N VAL A 25 -3.70 2.65 -8.90
CA VAL A 25 -4.90 1.81 -8.98
C VAL A 25 -6.13 2.71 -9.00
N ALA A 26 -6.90 2.65 -10.08
CA ALA A 26 -8.26 3.17 -10.14
C ALA A 26 -9.25 2.01 -10.31
N PRO A 27 -10.03 1.66 -9.28
CA PRO A 27 -10.94 0.54 -9.33
C PRO A 27 -12.31 0.95 -9.91
N ALA A 28 -13.14 -0.04 -10.26
CA ALA A 28 -14.48 0.21 -10.81
C ALA A 28 -15.43 0.88 -9.79
N GLU A 29 -15.16 0.66 -8.50
CA GLU A 29 -15.88 1.25 -7.37
C GLU A 29 -15.57 2.75 -7.17
N GLY A 30 -14.58 3.29 -7.90
CA GLY A 30 -14.17 4.69 -7.84
C GLY A 30 -13.02 4.97 -6.88
N GLY A 31 -12.56 6.21 -6.88
CA GLY A 31 -11.36 6.64 -6.16
C GLY A 31 -10.07 6.33 -6.92
N GLU A 32 -8.97 6.87 -6.40
CA GLU A 32 -7.62 6.67 -6.93
C GLU A 32 -6.69 6.34 -5.77
N PHE A 33 -5.87 5.33 -5.95
CA PHE A 33 -5.04 4.77 -4.89
C PHE A 33 -3.64 4.47 -5.38
N ILE A 34 -2.72 4.38 -4.42
CA ILE A 34 -1.40 3.78 -4.62
C ILE A 34 -1.36 2.45 -3.89
N LEU A 35 -1.22 1.35 -4.63
CA LEU A 35 -0.82 0.08 -4.06
C LEU A 35 0.70 0.08 -3.92
N LYS A 36 1.18 -0.04 -2.69
CA LYS A 36 2.60 -0.12 -2.38
C LYS A 36 2.95 -1.52 -1.88
N ILE A 37 3.93 -2.13 -2.51
CA ILE A 37 4.52 -3.41 -2.12
C ILE A 37 5.95 -3.09 -1.68
N LEU A 38 6.21 -3.21 -0.39
CA LEU A 38 7.49 -2.86 0.20
C LEU A 38 8.52 -3.95 -0.06
N ASN A 39 9.79 -3.58 -0.16
CA ASN A 39 10.89 -4.53 -0.26
C ASN A 39 10.95 -5.50 0.94
N THR A 40 11.69 -6.60 0.77
CA THR A 40 11.78 -7.67 1.77
C THR A 40 12.45 -7.23 3.07
N GLU A 41 13.39 -6.29 3.03
CA GLU A 41 14.12 -5.85 4.22
C GLU A 41 13.23 -4.97 5.10
N ASP A 42 12.55 -3.97 4.52
CA ASP A 42 11.61 -3.13 5.25
C ASP A 42 10.40 -3.92 5.75
N SER A 43 10.02 -4.98 5.02
CA SER A 43 8.94 -5.88 5.42
C SER A 43 9.23 -6.65 6.72
N LYS A 44 10.48 -6.67 7.19
CA LYS A 44 10.85 -7.27 8.49
C LYS A 44 10.57 -6.35 9.67
N ASN A 45 10.27 -5.07 9.45
CA ASN A 45 10.05 -4.08 10.51
C ASN A 45 8.67 -3.40 10.42
N PRO A 46 7.58 -4.13 10.69
CA PRO A 46 6.22 -3.59 10.60
C PRO A 46 5.98 -2.40 11.54
N ASN A 47 6.60 -2.39 12.72
CA ASN A 47 6.44 -1.31 13.70
C ASN A 47 6.91 0.05 13.15
N MET A 48 8.04 0.08 12.43
CA MET A 48 8.53 1.32 11.79
C MET A 48 7.51 1.85 10.77
N LEU A 49 6.87 0.96 10.02
CA LEU A 49 5.89 1.31 9.00
C LEU A 49 4.55 1.75 9.59
N GLU A 50 4.17 1.21 10.75
CA GLU A 50 3.03 1.70 11.52
C GLU A 50 3.27 3.14 11.98
N VAL A 51 4.46 3.45 12.51
CA VAL A 51 4.84 4.82 12.89
C VAL A 51 4.79 5.77 11.70
N GLN A 52 5.32 5.36 10.54
CA GLN A 52 5.21 6.15 9.30
C GLN A 52 3.75 6.40 8.92
N THR A 53 2.91 5.37 8.97
CA THR A 53 1.49 5.46 8.63
C THR A 53 0.75 6.41 9.58
N TYR A 54 1.04 6.33 10.88
CA TYR A 54 0.48 7.23 11.89
C TYR A 54 0.93 8.68 11.65
N ALA A 55 2.22 8.90 11.39
CA ALA A 55 2.75 10.24 11.13
C ALA A 55 2.07 10.88 9.90
N MET A 56 1.91 10.14 8.81
CA MET A 56 1.21 10.64 7.61
C MET A 56 -0.26 10.96 7.88
N THR A 57 -0.94 10.11 8.66
CA THR A 57 -2.33 10.35 9.08
C THR A 57 -2.45 11.61 9.93
N PHE A 58 -1.51 11.80 10.87
CA PHE A 58 -1.45 13.00 11.70
C PHE A 58 -1.25 14.26 10.86
N LEU A 59 -0.33 14.24 9.89
CA LEU A 59 -0.11 15.37 8.98
C LEU A 59 -1.39 15.71 8.19
N HIS A 60 -2.06 14.69 7.64
CA HIS A 60 -3.32 14.86 6.92
C HIS A 60 -4.43 15.47 7.79
N GLN A 61 -4.60 14.98 9.02
CA GLN A 61 -5.58 15.51 9.98
C GLN A 61 -5.29 16.95 10.41
N ASN A 62 -4.04 17.40 10.29
CA ASN A 62 -3.62 18.77 10.59
C ASN A 62 -3.52 19.66 9.33
N GLY A 63 -4.16 19.26 8.23
CA GLY A 63 -4.32 20.08 7.02
C GLY A 63 -3.14 20.05 6.05
N LEU A 64 -2.12 19.22 6.30
CA LEU A 64 -1.02 19.02 5.36
C LEU A 64 -1.39 17.91 4.36
N PRO A 65 -1.26 18.16 3.04
CA PRO A 65 -1.47 17.11 2.05
C PRO A 65 -0.51 15.93 2.27
N SER A 66 -1.06 14.82 2.73
CA SER A 66 -0.34 13.57 2.99
C SER A 66 -1.23 12.38 2.63
N GLN A 67 -0.63 11.29 2.16
CA GLN A 67 -1.39 10.09 1.84
C GLN A 67 -1.85 9.42 3.14
N THR A 68 -3.00 8.76 3.10
CA THR A 68 -3.52 7.99 4.24
C THR A 68 -3.73 6.55 3.83
N ALA A 69 -3.56 5.61 4.77
CA ALA A 69 -3.73 4.19 4.49
C ALA A 69 -5.20 3.79 4.48
N ILE A 70 -5.57 2.98 3.49
CA ILE A 70 -6.90 2.39 3.37
C ILE A 70 -6.88 1.03 4.07
N PRO A 71 -7.79 0.77 5.02
CA PRO A 71 -7.86 -0.52 5.68
C PRO A 71 -8.25 -1.63 4.69
N ASN A 72 -7.66 -2.80 4.87
CA ASN A 72 -8.01 -4.01 4.14
C ASN A 72 -9.34 -4.60 4.66
N ASN A 73 -9.80 -5.70 4.06
CA ASN A 73 -11.02 -6.41 4.43
C ASN A 73 -11.06 -6.91 5.88
N SER A 74 -9.90 -6.98 6.55
CA SER A 74 -9.75 -7.35 7.97
C SER A 74 -9.59 -6.13 8.89
N GLY A 75 -9.71 -4.91 8.37
CA GLY A 75 -9.54 -3.67 9.12
C GLY A 75 -8.08 -3.27 9.37
N GLN A 76 -7.11 -4.00 8.82
CA GLN A 76 -5.68 -3.72 9.01
C GLN A 76 -5.17 -2.78 7.92
N LEU A 77 -4.27 -1.87 8.27
CA LEU A 77 -3.69 -0.89 7.32
C LEU A 77 -2.60 -1.48 6.41
N MET A 78 -2.07 -2.65 6.78
CA MET A 78 -1.03 -3.37 6.04
C MET A 78 -1.30 -4.87 6.12
N SER A 79 -0.80 -5.62 5.14
CA SER A 79 -0.87 -7.08 5.10
C SER A 79 0.48 -7.66 4.72
N LEU A 80 0.95 -8.67 5.45
CA LEU A 80 2.18 -9.40 5.13
C LEU A 80 1.84 -10.53 4.17
N GLU A 81 2.32 -10.42 2.94
CA GLU A 81 2.02 -11.32 1.84
C GLU A 81 3.24 -12.13 1.46
N GLU A 82 3.04 -13.43 1.26
CA GLU A 82 4.09 -14.33 0.81
C GLU A 82 3.94 -14.59 -0.69
N MET A 83 4.99 -14.30 -1.45
CA MET A 83 5.01 -14.45 -2.91
C MET A 83 6.38 -14.94 -3.37
N ASP A 84 6.39 -15.84 -4.34
CA ASP A 84 7.60 -16.23 -5.08
C ASP A 84 7.67 -15.42 -6.38
N CYS A 85 8.66 -14.54 -6.45
CA CYS A 85 8.93 -13.69 -7.62
C CYS A 85 10.10 -14.23 -8.47
N GLY A 86 10.41 -15.53 -8.38
CA GLY A 86 11.48 -16.19 -9.13
C GLY A 86 12.78 -16.37 -8.34
N TYR A 87 12.80 -16.00 -7.06
CA TYR A 87 13.95 -16.12 -6.15
C TYR A 87 13.57 -16.82 -4.84
N GLY A 88 12.52 -17.64 -4.87
CA GLY A 88 11.93 -18.30 -3.72
C GLY A 88 10.87 -17.46 -3.02
N CYS A 89 10.11 -18.09 -2.12
CA CYS A 89 9.09 -17.40 -1.32
C CYS A 89 9.72 -16.31 -0.46
N GLN A 90 9.27 -15.08 -0.66
CA GLN A 90 9.63 -13.93 0.13
C GLN A 90 8.38 -13.30 0.73
N LYS A 91 8.56 -12.54 1.82
CA LYS A 91 7.48 -11.82 2.49
C LYS A 91 7.58 -10.33 2.21
N TYR A 92 6.45 -9.76 1.81
CA TYR A 92 6.32 -8.35 1.44
C TYR A 92 5.15 -7.74 2.20
N LEU A 93 5.36 -6.58 2.82
CA LEU A 93 4.26 -5.78 3.34
C LEU A 93 3.57 -5.06 2.17
N VAL A 94 2.26 -5.23 2.11
CA VAL A 94 1.39 -4.63 1.11
C VAL A 94 0.45 -3.67 1.79
N ARG A 95 0.35 -2.45 1.26
CA ARG A 95 -0.59 -1.43 1.74
C ARG A 95 -1.21 -0.66 0.58
N LEU A 96 -2.41 -0.15 0.83
CA LEU A 96 -3.12 0.72 -0.11
C LEU A 96 -3.17 2.13 0.50
N LEU A 97 -2.77 3.13 -0.27
CA LEU A 97 -2.73 4.52 0.15
C LEU A 97 -3.64 5.36 -0.73
N THR A 98 -4.16 6.48 -0.22
CA THR A 98 -4.81 7.49 -1.06
C THR A 98 -3.84 8.04 -2.10
N TYR A 99 -4.34 8.30 -3.30
CA TYR A 99 -3.58 9.00 -4.32
C TYR A 99 -3.49 10.50 -3.99
N LEU A 100 -2.31 11.08 -4.15
CA LEU A 100 -2.10 12.52 -4.18
C LEU A 100 -1.63 12.90 -5.59
N PRO A 101 -2.37 13.78 -6.30
CA PRO A 101 -2.04 14.21 -7.65
C PRO A 101 -0.84 15.16 -7.71
#